data_AF-A0A6S7IB44-F1
#
_entry.id   AF-A0A6S7IB44-F1
#
_cell.length_a   1.000
_cell.length_b   1.000
_cell.length_c   1.000
_cell.angle_alpha   90.00
_cell.angle_beta   90.00
_cell.angle_gamma   90.00
#
_symmetry.space_group_name_H-M   'P 1'
#
loop_
_entity.id
_entity.type
_entity.pdbx_description
1 polymer ?
#
loop_
_entity_poly.entity_id
_entity_poly.type
_entity_poly.pdbx_seq_one_letter_code
_entity_poly.pdbx_strand_id
1 'polypeptide(L)'
;MNWEELKAYFMVALPASTQSARYKACLLLDMLKDPTILLYFHFASPLVTEFERVNTFFQATEADPEDMHKELLAHGNSLHGRVFDGQGRPLAITKVDFGGKFECEAAKCISAQPDKLTAEAKILEIKKRCLEFLLEAVTQVDKRLPATCNLFKNPSALHPNKVLDASQRVPYNQLPLPHLRQENANVIEEQYRKILHRPWKEEPIFDGTIPNSTVQFWYCIVNFQSSLGHKPFEELATYILNCLTNPVSNAVVERTFSLVSSVTTKVRNRMGLELLNAITRIRSQLQFSENCCISFQVTKRMLELFTCKKMYGNESEREQDDE
;
A
#
# COMPACT_ATOMS: atom_id res chain seq x y z
N MET A 1 11.70 -21.10 9.41
CA MET A 1 12.45 -21.35 8.17
C MET A 1 13.21 -22.65 8.32
N ASN A 2 13.09 -23.52 7.33
CA ASN A 2 13.53 -24.91 7.36
C ASN A 2 14.81 -25.05 6.52
N TRP A 3 15.91 -24.45 7.00
CA TRP A 3 17.19 -24.34 6.26
C TRP A 3 17.82 -25.71 5.99
N GLU A 4 17.84 -26.57 7.00
CA GLU A 4 18.41 -27.92 6.89
C GLU A 4 17.55 -28.80 5.97
N GLU A 5 16.24 -28.62 5.98
CA GLU A 5 15.33 -29.31 5.07
C GLU A 5 15.54 -28.84 3.61
N LEU A 6 15.79 -27.54 3.40
CA LEU A 6 16.10 -27.01 2.06
C LEU A 6 17.43 -27.58 1.55
N LYS A 7 18.44 -27.63 2.41
CA LYS A 7 19.74 -28.23 2.12
C LYS A 7 19.60 -29.71 1.81
N ALA A 8 18.86 -30.46 2.63
CA ALA A 8 18.58 -31.88 2.41
C ALA A 8 17.82 -32.11 1.10
N TYR A 9 16.83 -31.28 0.79
CA TYR A 9 16.12 -31.32 -0.48
C TYR A 9 17.07 -31.20 -1.67
N PHE A 10 17.95 -30.20 -1.68
CA PHE A 10 18.90 -30.03 -2.79
C PHE A 10 19.98 -31.13 -2.85
N MET A 11 20.36 -31.72 -1.71
CA MET A 11 21.22 -32.91 -1.70
C MET A 11 20.58 -34.11 -2.40
N VAL A 12 19.26 -34.29 -2.25
CA VAL A 12 18.50 -35.39 -2.89
C VAL A 12 18.11 -35.06 -4.34
N ALA A 13 17.80 -33.79 -4.63
CA ALA A 13 17.35 -33.38 -5.95
C ALA A 13 18.49 -33.31 -6.98
N LEU A 14 19.74 -33.05 -6.56
CA LEU A 14 20.90 -32.89 -7.45
C LEU A 14 21.23 -34.15 -8.29
N PRO A 15 21.25 -35.38 -7.71
CA PRO A 15 21.41 -36.62 -8.48
C PRO A 15 20.27 -36.84 -9.49
N ALA A 16 19.03 -36.54 -9.10
CA ALA A 16 17.81 -36.79 -9.87
C ALA A 16 17.52 -35.72 -10.95
N SER A 17 18.28 -34.62 -10.98
CA SER A 17 18.04 -33.48 -11.87
C SER A 17 18.55 -33.72 -13.30
N THR A 18 17.85 -33.15 -14.28
CA THR A 18 18.30 -33.03 -15.68
C THR A 18 19.58 -32.19 -15.76
N GLN A 19 20.37 -32.35 -16.82
CA GLN A 19 21.67 -31.68 -16.96
C GLN A 19 21.57 -30.14 -16.91
N SER A 20 20.48 -29.56 -17.42
CA SER A 20 20.22 -28.10 -17.36
C SER A 20 19.80 -27.60 -15.97
N ALA A 21 19.13 -28.43 -15.17
CA ALA A 21 18.72 -28.09 -13.81
C ALA A 21 19.84 -28.33 -12.77
N ARG A 22 20.75 -29.28 -13.07
CA ARG A 22 21.84 -29.69 -12.18
C ARG A 22 22.79 -28.55 -11.83
N TYR A 23 23.10 -27.65 -12.78
CA TYR A 23 23.94 -26.49 -12.52
C TYR A 23 23.32 -25.55 -11.47
N LYS A 24 22.03 -25.20 -11.62
CA LYS A 24 21.33 -24.32 -10.67
C LYS A 24 21.19 -24.98 -9.29
N ALA A 25 20.87 -26.27 -9.26
CA ALA A 25 20.78 -27.03 -8.02
C ALA A 25 22.13 -27.11 -7.29
N CYS A 26 23.25 -27.24 -8.03
CA CYS A 26 24.59 -27.22 -7.45
C CYS A 26 24.90 -25.85 -6.82
N LEU A 27 24.67 -24.77 -7.57
CA LEU A 27 24.90 -23.40 -7.09
C LEU A 27 24.10 -23.13 -5.80
N LEU A 28 22.82 -23.48 -5.77
CA LEU A 28 21.97 -23.30 -4.59
C LEU A 28 22.45 -24.17 -3.42
N LEU A 29 22.84 -25.42 -3.68
CA LEU A 29 23.37 -26.29 -2.63
C LEU A 29 24.68 -25.75 -2.05
N ASP A 30 25.56 -25.21 -2.89
CA ASP A 30 26.82 -24.59 -2.46
C ASP A 30 26.55 -23.33 -1.62
N MET A 31 25.55 -22.52 -2.00
CA MET A 31 25.09 -21.39 -1.18
C MET A 31 24.51 -21.85 0.16
N LEU A 32 23.72 -22.92 0.20
CA LEU A 32 23.11 -23.45 1.44
C LEU A 32 24.14 -24.09 2.38
N LYS A 33 25.29 -24.51 1.85
CA LYS A 33 26.42 -25.01 2.63
C LYS A 33 27.27 -23.89 3.21
N ASP A 34 27.17 -22.66 2.70
CA ASP A 34 27.92 -21.52 3.20
C ASP A 34 27.29 -20.96 4.49
N PRO A 35 27.95 -21.10 5.65
CA PRO A 35 27.43 -20.60 6.93
C PRO A 35 27.32 -19.06 6.96
N THR A 36 28.07 -18.34 6.12
CA THR A 36 27.98 -16.87 6.03
C THR A 36 26.68 -16.42 5.39
N ILE A 37 26.16 -17.19 4.42
CA ILE A 37 24.86 -16.93 3.79
C ILE A 37 23.74 -17.20 4.79
N LEU A 38 23.79 -18.32 5.53
CA LEU A 38 22.84 -18.60 6.61
C LEU A 38 22.80 -17.47 7.65
N LEU A 39 23.98 -16.97 8.03
CA LEU A 39 24.08 -15.85 8.96
C LEU A 39 23.41 -14.58 8.40
N TYR A 40 23.67 -14.24 7.13
CA TYR A 40 23.00 -13.13 6.46
C TYR A 40 21.48 -13.31 6.41
N PHE A 41 20.98 -14.53 6.20
CA PHE A 41 19.55 -14.83 6.26
C PHE A 41 18.94 -14.58 7.65
N HIS A 42 19.65 -14.91 8.73
CA HIS A 42 19.16 -14.61 10.08
C HIS A 42 19.05 -13.11 10.36
N PHE A 43 19.88 -12.30 9.70
CA PHE A 43 19.76 -10.85 9.71
C PHE A 43 18.61 -10.35 8.82
N ALA A 44 18.55 -10.80 7.56
CA ALA A 44 17.64 -10.24 6.56
C ALA A 44 16.18 -10.69 6.75
N SER A 45 15.94 -11.94 7.17
CA SER A 45 14.60 -12.51 7.31
C SER A 45 13.65 -11.66 8.15
N PRO A 46 13.98 -11.25 9.40
CA PRO A 46 13.05 -10.42 10.20
C PRO A 46 12.80 -9.04 9.56
N LEU A 47 13.80 -8.45 8.90
CA LEU A 47 13.64 -7.17 8.21
C LEU A 47 12.68 -7.28 7.03
N VAL A 48 12.87 -8.30 6.19
CA VAL A 48 12.01 -8.57 5.04
C VAL A 48 10.57 -8.83 5.48
N THR A 49 10.37 -9.62 6.54
CA THR A 49 9.03 -9.87 7.08
C THR A 49 8.33 -8.59 7.55
N GLU A 50 9.05 -7.67 8.19
CA GLU A 50 8.46 -6.36 8.54
C GLU A 50 8.12 -5.51 7.32
N PHE A 51 8.96 -5.50 6.28
CA PHE A 51 8.64 -4.84 5.02
C PHE A 51 7.40 -5.44 4.35
N GLU A 52 7.27 -6.77 4.33
CA GLU A 52 6.10 -7.47 3.81
C GLU A 52 4.84 -7.14 4.62
N ARG A 53 4.95 -7.05 5.95
CA ARG A 53 3.84 -6.65 6.84
C ARG A 53 3.35 -5.24 6.51
N VAL A 54 4.27 -4.27 6.41
CA VAL A 54 3.93 -2.88 6.05
C VAL A 54 3.33 -2.84 4.64
N ASN A 55 3.93 -3.51 3.66
CA ASN A 55 3.39 -3.56 2.30
C ASN A 55 1.97 -4.14 2.25
N THR A 56 1.71 -5.21 3.00
CA THR A 56 0.36 -5.81 3.10
C THR A 56 -0.65 -4.79 3.61
N PHE A 57 -0.26 -3.97 4.59
CA PHE A 57 -1.10 -2.90 5.11
C PHE A 57 -1.36 -1.82 4.06
N PHE A 58 -0.36 -1.46 3.25
CA PHE A 58 -0.51 -0.52 2.15
C PHE A 58 -1.29 -1.07 0.94
N GLN A 59 -1.45 -2.38 0.85
CA GLN A 59 -2.25 -3.08 -0.17
C GLN A 59 -3.71 -3.30 0.25
N ALA A 60 -4.06 -3.05 1.52
CA ALA A 60 -5.43 -3.20 2.00
C ALA A 60 -6.39 -2.25 1.29
N THR A 61 -7.62 -2.72 1.05
CA THR A 61 -8.65 -1.98 0.30
C THR A 61 -9.29 -0.85 1.09
N GLU A 62 -9.27 -0.93 2.42
CA GLU A 62 -9.96 0.00 3.33
C GLU A 62 -9.07 0.51 4.47
N ALA A 63 -7.74 0.40 4.34
CA ALA A 63 -6.85 0.87 5.41
C ALA A 63 -6.99 2.38 5.63
N ASP A 64 -7.11 2.78 6.90
CA ASP A 64 -7.16 4.19 7.28
C ASP A 64 -5.80 4.85 6.96
N PRO A 65 -5.78 5.94 6.18
CA PRO A 65 -4.57 6.65 5.80
C PRO A 65 -3.66 7.08 6.95
N GLU A 66 -4.24 7.46 8.09
CA GLU A 66 -3.48 7.88 9.26
C GLU A 66 -2.79 6.69 9.91
N ASP A 67 -3.48 5.56 10.00
CA ASP A 67 -2.89 4.32 10.51
C ASP A 67 -1.81 3.79 9.57
N MET A 68 -1.99 3.93 8.25
CA MET A 68 -0.95 3.56 7.26
C MET A 68 0.32 4.35 7.47
N HIS A 69 0.15 5.65 7.72
CA HIS A 69 1.25 6.53 8.01
C HIS A 69 1.93 6.20 9.34
N LYS A 70 1.16 5.92 10.40
CA LYS A 70 1.70 5.52 11.72
C LYS A 70 2.53 4.25 11.62
N GLU A 71 2.06 3.23 10.89
CA GLU A 71 2.80 1.99 10.70
C GLU A 71 4.11 2.20 9.94
N LEU A 72 4.10 3.01 8.87
CA LEU A 72 5.31 3.35 8.13
C LEU A 72 6.31 4.15 8.97
N LEU A 73 5.83 5.11 9.77
CA LEU A 73 6.66 5.87 10.71
C LEU A 73 7.26 4.98 11.80
N ALA A 74 6.45 4.08 12.38
CA ALA A 74 6.93 3.14 13.39
C ALA A 74 8.02 2.23 12.83
N HIS A 75 7.84 1.74 11.60
CA HIS A 75 8.84 0.93 10.91
C HIS A 75 10.13 1.73 10.61
N GLY A 76 9.99 2.95 10.08
CA GLY A 76 11.12 3.86 9.84
C GLY A 76 11.91 4.16 11.12
N ASN A 77 11.22 4.52 12.20
CA ASN A 77 11.84 4.78 13.51
C ASN A 77 12.55 3.53 14.06
N SER A 78 11.96 2.34 13.87
CA SER A 78 12.58 1.08 14.27
C SER A 78 13.90 0.85 13.53
N LEU A 79 13.94 1.04 12.20
CA LEU A 79 15.17 0.94 11.41
C LEU A 79 16.20 1.99 11.83
N HIS A 80 15.76 3.24 11.99
CA HIS A 80 16.62 4.36 12.38
C HIS A 80 17.28 4.09 13.74
N GLY A 81 16.53 3.56 14.71
CA GLY A 81 17.04 3.20 16.04
C GLY A 81 18.08 2.08 16.05
N ARG A 82 18.20 1.29 14.97
CA ARG A 82 19.25 0.26 14.85
C ARG A 82 20.60 0.80 14.42
N VAL A 83 20.62 1.93 13.71
CA VAL A 83 21.81 2.47 13.05
C VAL A 83 22.20 3.90 13.48
N PHE A 84 21.29 4.65 14.10
CA PHE A 84 21.53 6.02 14.56
C PHE A 84 21.27 6.16 16.06
N ASP A 85 21.98 7.09 16.70
CA ASP A 85 21.70 7.50 18.08
C ASP A 85 20.51 8.47 18.18
N GLY A 86 20.12 8.83 19.40
CA GLY A 86 19.03 9.78 19.66
C GLY A 86 19.29 11.21 19.16
N GLN A 87 20.50 11.52 18.66
CA GLN A 87 20.86 12.78 18.02
C GLN A 87 20.97 12.66 16.49
N GLY A 88 20.65 11.49 15.91
CA GLY A 88 20.72 11.23 14.48
C GLY A 88 22.13 10.94 13.96
N ARG A 89 23.11 10.64 14.82
CA ARG A 89 24.48 10.32 14.41
C ARG A 89 24.63 8.80 14.19
N PRO A 90 25.38 8.36 13.16
CA PRO A 90 25.60 6.94 12.92
C PRO A 90 26.26 6.25 14.12
N LEU A 91 25.77 5.07 14.47
CA LEU A 91 26.35 4.22 15.51
C LEU A 91 27.64 3.56 15.00
N ALA A 92 28.58 3.34 15.92
CA ALA A 92 29.71 2.46 15.65
C ALA A 92 29.17 1.03 15.37
N ILE A 93 29.83 0.28 14.47
CA ILE A 93 29.39 -1.06 14.05
C ILE A 93 29.16 -2.04 15.22
N THR A 94 29.86 -1.84 16.34
CA THR A 94 29.73 -2.65 17.56
C THR A 94 28.45 -2.38 18.35
N LYS A 95 27.77 -1.26 18.07
CA LYS A 95 26.53 -0.81 18.71
C LYS A 95 25.30 -0.95 17.81
N VAL A 96 25.50 -1.33 16.54
CA VAL A 96 24.41 -1.55 15.59
C VAL A 96 23.65 -2.82 15.98
N ASP A 97 22.33 -2.75 15.95
CA ASP A 97 21.47 -3.90 16.22
C ASP A 97 21.26 -4.74 14.95
N PHE A 98 22.01 -5.85 14.85
CA PHE A 98 21.87 -6.85 13.78
C PHE A 98 20.82 -7.95 14.10
N GLY A 99 20.23 -7.92 15.30
CA GLY A 99 19.26 -8.91 15.78
C GLY A 99 19.89 -10.03 16.61
N GLY A 100 19.21 -10.43 17.69
CA GLY A 100 19.73 -11.41 18.65
C GLY A 100 20.06 -12.77 18.04
N LYS A 101 19.24 -13.27 17.10
CA LYS A 101 19.52 -14.55 16.45
C LYS A 101 20.79 -14.52 15.58
N PHE A 102 21.01 -13.41 14.88
CA PHE A 102 22.24 -13.19 14.12
C PHE A 102 23.46 -13.20 15.05
N GLU A 103 23.42 -12.46 16.16
CA GLU A 103 24.55 -12.40 17.09
C GLU A 103 24.85 -13.75 17.75
N CYS A 104 23.82 -14.52 18.11
CA CYS A 104 23.99 -15.87 18.64
C CYS A 104 24.67 -16.82 17.63
N GLU A 105 24.23 -16.81 16.36
CA GLU A 105 24.83 -17.66 15.33
C GLU A 105 26.24 -17.18 14.93
N ALA A 106 26.48 -15.86 14.91
CA ALA A 106 27.81 -15.31 14.69
C ALA A 106 28.81 -15.78 15.76
N ALA A 107 28.40 -15.76 17.03
CA ALA A 107 29.22 -16.26 18.15
C ALA A 107 29.53 -17.76 18.00
N LYS A 108 28.56 -18.58 17.56
CA LYS A 108 28.77 -20.00 17.28
C LYS A 108 29.78 -20.20 16.16
N CYS A 109 29.66 -19.46 15.05
CA CYS A 109 30.59 -19.51 13.92
C CYS A 109 32.03 -19.18 14.34
N ILE A 110 32.22 -18.18 15.21
CA ILE A 110 33.54 -17.84 15.76
C ILE A 110 34.07 -18.96 16.66
N SER A 111 33.23 -19.50 17.54
CA SER A 111 33.62 -20.55 18.49
C SER A 111 33.99 -21.89 17.83
N ALA A 112 33.42 -22.19 16.66
CA ALA A 112 33.65 -23.43 15.93
C ALA A 112 34.94 -23.42 15.09
N GLN A 113 35.54 -22.24 14.85
CA GLN A 113 36.75 -22.09 14.06
C GLN A 113 38.01 -22.16 14.96
N PRO A 114 39.06 -22.89 14.56
CA PRO A 114 40.31 -22.93 15.31
C PRO A 114 41.05 -21.58 15.28
N ASP A 115 40.94 -20.84 14.17
CA ASP A 115 41.46 -19.48 14.05
C ASP A 115 40.37 -18.44 14.29
N LYS A 116 40.31 -17.96 15.54
CA LYS A 116 39.32 -16.96 15.98
C LYS A 116 39.49 -15.60 15.31
N LEU A 117 40.73 -15.18 15.06
CA LEU A 117 41.02 -13.87 14.46
C LEU A 117 40.48 -13.80 13.03
N THR A 118 40.71 -14.85 12.24
CA THR A 118 40.17 -14.94 10.89
C THR A 118 38.65 -15.04 10.88
N ALA A 119 38.06 -15.79 11.83
CA ALA A 119 36.62 -15.88 11.95
C ALA A 119 35.98 -14.53 12.33
N GLU A 120 36.54 -13.81 13.30
CA GLU A 120 36.09 -12.47 13.68
C GLU A 120 36.18 -11.47 12.53
N ALA A 121 37.28 -11.49 11.76
CA ALA A 121 37.43 -10.64 10.58
C ALA A 121 36.35 -10.92 9.50
N LYS A 122 36.01 -12.20 9.27
CA LYS A 122 34.92 -12.59 8.34
C LYS A 122 33.56 -12.12 8.85
N ILE A 123 33.26 -12.32 10.14
CA ILE A 123 32.00 -11.86 10.74
C ILE A 123 31.90 -10.33 10.67
N LEU A 124 33.01 -9.61 10.88
CA LEU A 124 33.05 -8.16 10.74
C LEU A 124 32.73 -7.71 9.31
N GLU A 125 33.21 -8.42 8.29
CA GLU A 125 32.86 -8.16 6.89
C GLU A 125 31.36 -8.36 6.64
N ILE A 126 30.77 -9.41 7.18
CA ILE A 126 29.32 -9.65 7.08
C ILE A 126 28.54 -8.53 7.78
N LYS A 127 28.95 -8.13 8.99
CA LYS A 127 28.35 -7.01 9.72
C LYS A 127 28.39 -5.71 8.92
N LYS A 128 29.48 -5.45 8.17
CA LYS A 128 29.56 -4.27 7.26
C LYS A 128 28.50 -4.34 6.16
N ARG A 129 28.33 -5.48 5.50
CA ARG A 129 27.30 -5.68 4.47
C ARG A 129 25.88 -5.54 5.05
N CYS A 130 25.66 -6.07 6.26
CA CYS A 130 24.39 -5.89 6.98
C CYS A 130 24.12 -4.42 7.33
N LEU A 131 25.16 -3.67 7.74
CA LEU A 131 25.05 -2.24 8.01
C LEU A 131 24.71 -1.46 6.74
N GLU A 132 25.38 -1.73 5.62
CA GLU A 132 25.06 -1.14 4.32
C GLU A 132 23.60 -1.39 3.92
N PHE A 133 23.11 -2.62 4.13
CA PHE A 133 21.70 -2.94 3.93
C PHE A 133 20.77 -2.10 4.80
N LEU A 134 21.05 -1.96 6.10
CA LEU A 134 20.22 -1.15 7.01
C LEU A 134 20.21 0.32 6.61
N LEU A 135 21.35 0.88 6.22
CA LEU A 135 21.46 2.28 5.78
C LEU A 135 20.67 2.54 4.50
N GLU A 136 20.75 1.62 3.54
CA GLU A 136 19.94 1.70 2.32
C GLU A 136 18.45 1.52 2.64
N ALA A 137 18.10 0.59 3.53
CA ALA A 137 16.72 0.38 3.98
C ALA A 137 16.13 1.65 4.61
N VAL A 138 16.86 2.31 5.52
CA VAL A 138 16.46 3.61 6.09
C VAL A 138 16.27 4.64 4.99
N THR A 139 17.26 4.79 4.10
CA THR A 139 17.20 5.75 2.99
C THR A 139 15.97 5.53 2.10
N GLN A 140 15.61 4.28 1.84
CA GLN A 140 14.45 3.92 1.03
C GLN A 140 13.13 4.17 1.76
N VAL A 141 13.06 3.94 3.08
CA VAL A 141 11.88 4.27 3.88
C VAL A 141 11.71 5.78 3.99
N ASP A 142 12.79 6.53 4.21
CA ASP A 142 12.76 7.99 4.28
C ASP A 142 12.28 8.62 2.97
N LYS A 143 12.68 8.10 1.80
CA LYS A 143 12.13 8.53 0.51
C LYS A 143 10.61 8.35 0.39
N ARG A 144 10.05 7.37 1.12
CA ARG A 144 8.62 7.03 1.13
C ARG A 144 7.85 7.70 2.27
N LEU A 145 8.55 8.32 3.22
CA LEU A 145 8.00 9.22 4.21
C LEU A 145 8.05 10.64 3.61
N PRO A 146 6.97 11.13 2.99
CA PRO A 146 7.01 12.45 2.37
C PRO A 146 7.26 13.52 3.45
N ALA A 147 8.11 14.52 3.15
CA ALA A 147 8.27 15.71 3.99
C ALA A 147 6.93 16.43 4.26
N THR A 148 5.95 16.20 3.38
CA THR A 148 4.54 16.60 3.47
C THR A 148 3.69 15.68 4.34
N CYS A 149 4.23 15.04 5.39
CA CYS A 149 3.46 14.29 6.41
C CYS A 149 2.16 14.98 6.86
N ASN A 150 2.12 16.32 6.81
CA ASN A 150 0.92 17.11 7.11
C ASN A 150 -0.30 16.82 6.21
N LEU A 151 -0.11 16.31 4.98
CA LEU A 151 -1.22 15.97 4.08
C LEU A 151 -2.03 14.77 4.58
N PHE A 152 -1.38 13.85 5.28
CA PHE A 152 -1.99 12.64 5.84
C PHE A 152 -2.33 12.77 7.33
N LYS A 153 -2.24 13.99 7.88
CA LYS A 153 -2.69 14.26 9.26
C LYS A 153 -4.20 14.40 9.30
N ASN A 154 -4.82 13.71 10.24
CA ASN A 154 -6.24 13.78 10.57
C ASN A 154 -7.28 13.37 9.48
N PRO A 155 -7.00 12.51 8.48
CA PRO A 155 -8.05 11.99 7.61
C PRO A 155 -9.08 11.18 8.42
N SER A 156 -8.63 10.49 9.48
CA SER A 156 -9.51 9.79 10.42
C SER A 156 -10.47 10.75 11.15
N ALA A 157 -10.14 12.05 11.26
CA ALA A 157 -11.01 13.06 11.87
C ALA A 157 -12.26 13.35 11.03
N LEU A 158 -12.31 12.88 9.79
CA LEU A 158 -13.48 12.95 8.91
C LEU A 158 -14.47 11.81 9.17
N HIS A 159 -14.09 10.81 9.97
CA HIS A 159 -14.94 9.66 10.28
C HIS A 159 -16.20 10.10 11.07
N PRO A 160 -17.40 9.54 10.79
CA PRO A 160 -18.64 9.93 11.47
C PRO A 160 -18.54 9.87 13.00
N ASN A 161 -17.95 8.80 13.54
CA ASN A 161 -17.73 8.65 14.99
C ASN A 161 -16.90 9.78 15.64
N LYS A 162 -16.02 10.45 14.88
CA LYS A 162 -15.23 11.58 15.41
C LYS A 162 -15.90 12.93 15.12
N VAL A 163 -16.51 13.09 13.95
CA VAL A 163 -17.16 14.35 13.53
C VAL A 163 -18.41 14.66 14.36
N LEU A 164 -19.16 13.61 14.72
CA LEU A 164 -20.40 13.72 15.48
C LEU A 164 -20.21 13.59 17.00
N ASP A 165 -18.97 13.40 17.47
CA ASP A 165 -18.63 13.33 18.88
C ASP A 165 -17.89 14.62 19.30
N ALA A 166 -18.52 15.40 20.19
CA ALA A 166 -17.97 16.67 20.67
C ALA A 166 -16.59 16.55 21.36
N SER A 167 -16.26 15.38 21.91
CA SER A 167 -14.99 15.12 22.61
C SER A 167 -13.86 14.67 21.69
N GLN A 168 -14.18 13.98 20.59
CA GLN A 168 -13.20 13.44 19.64
C GLN A 168 -12.97 14.33 18.41
N ARG A 169 -13.86 15.30 18.19
CA ARG A 169 -13.82 16.20 17.06
C ARG A 169 -12.61 17.14 17.10
N VAL A 170 -11.93 17.28 15.97
CA VAL A 170 -10.84 18.26 15.81
C VAL A 170 -11.39 19.66 15.50
N PRO A 171 -10.68 20.73 15.89
CA PRO A 171 -11.00 22.08 15.45
C PRO A 171 -10.98 22.23 13.93
N TYR A 172 -11.80 23.13 13.38
CA TYR A 172 -11.91 23.35 11.93
C TYR A 172 -10.56 23.61 11.24
N ASN A 173 -9.69 24.39 11.88
CA ASN A 173 -8.36 24.70 11.34
C ASN A 173 -7.44 23.47 11.23
N GLN A 174 -7.73 22.37 11.95
CA GLN A 174 -6.98 21.12 11.94
C GLN A 174 -7.52 20.07 10.94
N LEU A 175 -8.61 20.38 10.21
CA LEU A 175 -9.09 19.49 9.15
C LEU A 175 -8.04 19.33 8.02
N PRO A 176 -7.96 18.17 7.36
CA PRO A 176 -6.95 17.89 6.34
C PRO A 176 -7.09 18.79 5.11
N LEU A 177 -6.00 18.97 4.35
CA LEU A 177 -5.98 19.65 3.05
C LEU A 177 -6.68 21.04 3.04
N PRO A 178 -6.21 22.00 3.85
CA PRO A 178 -6.85 23.31 3.98
C PRO A 178 -6.95 24.09 2.66
N HIS A 179 -6.08 23.82 1.69
CA HIS A 179 -6.10 24.43 0.36
C HIS A 179 -7.36 24.07 -0.46
N LEU A 180 -8.05 22.97 -0.13
CA LEU A 180 -9.30 22.57 -0.79
C LEU A 180 -10.52 23.37 -0.34
N ARG A 181 -10.39 24.20 0.71
CA ARG A 181 -11.51 25.01 1.25
C ARG A 181 -11.82 26.24 0.39
N GLN A 182 -10.81 26.75 -0.32
CA GLN A 182 -10.88 27.88 -1.27
C GLN A 182 -11.78 29.04 -0.76
N GLU A 183 -12.60 29.63 -1.63
CA GLU A 183 -13.47 30.78 -1.34
C GLU A 183 -14.62 30.45 -0.36
N ASN A 184 -14.93 29.16 -0.18
CA ASN A 184 -16.05 28.70 0.64
C ASN A 184 -15.69 28.46 2.12
N ALA A 185 -14.49 28.84 2.55
CA ALA A 185 -13.99 28.53 3.89
C ALA A 185 -14.95 28.93 5.04
N ASN A 186 -15.60 30.09 4.93
CA ASN A 186 -16.55 30.56 5.95
C ASN A 186 -17.84 29.70 5.97
N VAL A 187 -18.32 29.31 4.79
CA VAL A 187 -19.52 28.47 4.64
C VAL A 187 -19.25 27.08 5.19
N ILE A 188 -18.11 26.48 4.81
CA ILE A 188 -17.68 25.16 5.29
C ILE A 188 -17.54 25.17 6.81
N GLU A 189 -16.94 26.20 7.40
CA GLU A 189 -16.78 26.29 8.85
C GLU A 189 -18.13 26.34 9.58
N GLU A 190 -19.07 27.14 9.08
CA GLU A 190 -20.41 27.26 9.66
C GLU A 190 -21.19 25.94 9.55
N GLN A 191 -21.12 25.27 8.39
CA GLN A 191 -21.70 23.94 8.18
C GLN A 191 -21.07 22.91 9.11
N TYR A 192 -19.74 22.97 9.30
CA TYR A 192 -19.01 22.12 10.23
C TYR A 192 -19.56 22.31 11.65
N ARG A 193 -19.73 23.54 12.13
CA ARG A 193 -20.33 23.77 13.46
C ARG A 193 -21.73 23.18 13.57
N LYS A 194 -22.59 23.38 12.56
CA LYS A 194 -23.99 22.91 12.56
C LYS A 194 -24.17 21.40 12.50
N ILE A 195 -23.28 20.68 11.82
CA ILE A 195 -23.44 19.23 11.58
C ILE A 195 -23.56 18.43 12.88
N LEU A 196 -22.89 18.88 13.96
CA LEU A 196 -22.90 18.19 15.26
C LEU A 196 -24.25 18.24 15.97
N HIS A 197 -25.00 19.33 15.76
CA HIS A 197 -26.22 19.61 16.52
C HIS A 197 -27.48 18.98 15.90
N ARG A 198 -27.32 18.29 14.77
CA ARG A 198 -28.44 17.69 14.06
C ARG A 198 -28.66 16.23 14.52
N PRO A 199 -29.91 15.80 14.78
CA PRO A 199 -30.19 14.44 15.22
C PRO A 199 -30.16 13.44 14.05
N TRP A 200 -28.96 13.13 13.54
CA TRP A 200 -28.78 12.28 12.35
C TRP A 200 -29.44 10.91 12.43
N LYS A 201 -29.58 10.33 13.64
CA LYS A 201 -30.26 9.04 13.82
C LYS A 201 -31.76 9.12 13.52
N GLU A 202 -32.37 10.30 13.66
CA GLU A 202 -33.80 10.52 13.41
C GLU A 202 -34.06 10.97 11.96
N GLU A 203 -33.01 11.32 11.22
CA GLU A 203 -33.13 11.76 9.83
C GLU A 203 -33.40 10.56 8.91
N PRO A 204 -34.37 10.66 7.98
CA PRO A 204 -34.73 9.58 7.05
C PRO A 204 -33.57 9.08 6.18
N ILE A 205 -32.52 9.88 6.00
CA ILE A 205 -31.36 9.48 5.19
C ILE A 205 -30.54 8.33 5.79
N PHE A 206 -30.72 8.05 7.10
CA PHE A 206 -29.94 7.04 7.82
C PHE A 206 -30.78 5.92 8.44
N ASP A 207 -32.11 6.01 8.42
CA ASP A 207 -33.03 4.99 8.97
C ASP A 207 -32.59 4.44 10.35
N GLY A 208 -32.18 5.33 11.25
CA GLY A 208 -31.74 4.97 12.62
C GLY A 208 -30.29 4.50 12.74
N THR A 209 -29.59 4.22 11.65
CA THR A 209 -28.21 3.67 11.67
C THR A 209 -27.25 4.53 10.86
N ILE A 210 -26.30 5.16 11.55
CA ILE A 210 -25.24 5.94 10.90
C ILE A 210 -24.20 4.98 10.29
N PRO A 211 -23.87 5.10 9.00
CA PRO A 211 -22.85 4.26 8.38
C PRO A 211 -21.50 4.38 9.08
N ASN A 212 -20.82 3.25 9.30
CA ASN A 212 -19.45 3.25 9.81
C ASN A 212 -18.41 3.57 8.72
N SER A 213 -18.83 3.66 7.45
CA SER A 213 -17.95 4.07 6.36
C SER A 213 -17.96 5.59 6.20
N THR A 214 -16.78 6.21 6.29
CA THR A 214 -16.59 7.65 6.08
C THR A 214 -17.17 8.11 4.74
N VAL A 215 -16.89 7.39 3.65
CA VAL A 215 -17.37 7.75 2.30
C VAL A 215 -18.89 7.67 2.21
N GLN A 216 -19.49 6.59 2.70
CA GLN A 216 -20.95 6.41 2.68
C GLN A 216 -21.66 7.49 3.50
N PHE A 217 -21.13 7.79 4.69
CA PHE A 217 -21.67 8.86 5.52
C PHE A 217 -21.69 10.20 4.78
N TRP A 218 -20.57 10.65 4.22
CA TRP A 218 -20.49 11.94 3.52
C TRP A 218 -21.27 11.96 2.20
N TYR A 219 -21.42 10.81 1.53
CA TYR A 219 -22.30 10.67 0.37
C TYR A 219 -23.78 10.89 0.73
N CYS A 220 -24.24 10.38 1.88
CA CYS A 220 -25.60 10.68 2.36
C CYS A 220 -25.75 12.17 2.70
N ILE A 221 -24.74 12.78 3.34
CA ILE A 221 -24.78 14.20 3.73
C ILE A 221 -24.79 15.14 2.52
N VAL A 222 -24.04 14.87 1.45
CA VAL A 222 -24.03 15.75 0.25
C VAL A 222 -25.36 15.72 -0.51
N ASN A 223 -26.09 14.62 -0.41
CA ASN A 223 -27.41 14.44 -1.03
C ASN A 223 -28.56 14.82 -0.09
N PHE A 224 -28.27 15.12 1.18
CA PHE A 224 -29.27 15.49 2.16
C PHE A 224 -29.94 16.83 1.80
N GLN A 225 -31.28 16.81 1.76
CA GLN A 225 -32.09 18.00 1.55
C GLN A 225 -32.89 18.32 2.82
N SER A 226 -32.89 19.60 3.18
CA SER A 226 -33.78 20.14 4.20
C SER A 226 -35.25 20.11 3.74
N SER A 227 -36.17 20.35 4.66
CA SER A 227 -37.61 20.49 4.38
C SER A 227 -37.96 21.56 3.34
N LEU A 228 -37.04 22.49 3.08
CA LEU A 228 -37.16 23.55 2.07
C LEU A 228 -36.46 23.20 0.74
N GLY A 229 -35.97 21.97 0.57
CA GLY A 229 -35.26 21.51 -0.63
C GLY A 229 -33.80 21.97 -0.75
N HIS A 230 -33.33 22.85 0.14
CA HIS A 230 -31.92 23.27 0.18
C HIS A 230 -31.02 22.17 0.74
N LYS A 231 -29.75 22.14 0.31
CA LYS A 231 -28.71 21.25 0.85
C LYS A 231 -27.83 22.01 1.86
N PRO A 232 -28.12 21.95 3.17
CA PRO A 232 -27.45 22.79 4.16
C PRO A 232 -25.98 22.40 4.47
N PHE A 233 -25.49 21.29 3.91
CA PHE A 233 -24.15 20.75 4.19
C PHE A 233 -23.36 20.41 2.91
N GLU A 234 -23.79 20.92 1.75
CA GLU A 234 -23.23 20.54 0.44
C GLU A 234 -21.74 20.87 0.31
N GLU A 235 -21.34 22.06 0.71
CA GLU A 235 -19.98 22.59 0.59
C GLU A 235 -19.03 21.85 1.53
N LEU A 236 -19.47 21.59 2.76
CA LEU A 236 -18.71 20.77 3.71
C LEU A 236 -18.54 19.34 3.19
N ALA A 237 -19.63 18.71 2.76
CA ALA A 237 -19.58 17.33 2.28
C ALA A 237 -18.75 17.21 1.00
N THR A 238 -18.85 18.18 0.08
CA THR A 238 -18.05 18.24 -1.14
C THR A 238 -16.56 18.43 -0.82
N TYR A 239 -16.22 19.36 0.08
CA TYR A 239 -14.85 19.54 0.56
C TYR A 239 -14.28 18.23 1.14
N ILE A 240 -15.05 17.54 1.98
CA ILE A 240 -14.61 16.30 2.61
C ILE A 240 -14.48 15.16 1.59
N LEU A 241 -15.43 15.01 0.68
CA LEU A 241 -15.33 14.02 -0.41
C LEU A 241 -14.09 14.30 -1.27
N ASN A 242 -13.78 15.57 -1.55
CA ASN A 242 -12.53 15.95 -2.24
C ASN A 242 -11.27 15.64 -1.42
N CYS A 243 -11.34 15.67 -0.09
CA CYS A 243 -10.24 15.19 0.74
C CYS A 243 -10.04 13.67 0.62
N LEU A 244 -11.15 12.91 0.54
CA LEU A 244 -11.15 11.44 0.48
C LEU A 244 -10.78 10.87 -0.89
N THR A 245 -10.83 11.68 -1.96
CA THR A 245 -10.41 11.25 -3.31
C THR A 245 -8.90 11.27 -3.51
N ASN A 246 -8.14 11.84 -2.56
CA ASN A 246 -6.69 11.88 -2.65
C ASN A 246 -6.10 10.48 -2.43
N PRO A 247 -5.39 9.90 -3.41
CA PRO A 247 -4.86 8.55 -3.28
C PRO A 247 -3.74 8.52 -2.22
N VAL A 248 -4.01 7.83 -1.11
CA VAL A 248 -3.05 7.67 -0.01
C VAL A 248 -2.12 6.49 -0.23
N SER A 249 -2.51 5.51 -1.06
CA SER A 249 -1.73 4.30 -1.30
C SER A 249 -1.69 3.88 -2.75
N ASN A 250 -0.68 3.08 -3.07
CA ASN A 250 -0.55 2.45 -4.37
C ASN A 250 -1.44 1.22 -4.55
N ALA A 251 -2.28 0.83 -3.57
CA ALA A 251 -3.10 -0.39 -3.64
C ALA A 251 -4.01 -0.43 -4.88
N VAL A 252 -4.60 0.71 -5.25
CA VAL A 252 -5.45 0.80 -6.44
C VAL A 252 -4.63 0.59 -7.71
N VAL A 253 -3.43 1.16 -7.75
CA VAL A 253 -2.50 1.06 -8.88
C VAL A 253 -1.96 -0.37 -9.01
N GLU A 254 -1.56 -1.00 -7.91
CA GLU A 254 -1.11 -2.40 -7.89
C GLU A 254 -2.21 -3.39 -8.28
N ARG A 255 -3.46 -3.17 -7.85
CA ARG A 255 -4.61 -3.95 -8.33
C ARG A 255 -4.79 -3.80 -9.85
N THR A 256 -4.65 -2.59 -10.36
CA THR A 256 -4.69 -2.33 -11.81
C THR A 256 -3.56 -3.05 -12.54
N PHE A 257 -2.32 -3.00 -12.03
CA PHE A 257 -1.20 -3.74 -12.62
C PHE A 257 -1.36 -5.26 -12.51
N SER A 258 -2.01 -5.76 -11.46
CA SER A 258 -2.35 -7.18 -11.31
C SER A 258 -3.36 -7.62 -12.37
N LEU A 259 -4.37 -6.78 -12.65
CA LEU A 259 -5.31 -7.00 -13.76
C LEU A 259 -4.59 -7.02 -15.10
N VAL A 260 -3.73 -6.03 -15.39
CA VAL A 260 -2.91 -5.99 -16.60
C VAL A 260 -2.07 -7.26 -16.72
N SER A 261 -1.38 -7.66 -15.64
CA SER A 261 -0.55 -8.87 -15.60
C SER A 261 -1.36 -10.14 -15.84
N SER A 262 -2.62 -10.19 -15.37
CA SER A 262 -3.53 -11.31 -15.63
C SER A 262 -3.98 -11.37 -17.10
N VAL A 263 -4.17 -10.22 -17.75
CA VAL A 263 -4.53 -10.14 -19.17
C VAL A 263 -3.32 -10.47 -20.05
N THR A 264 -2.13 -10.01 -19.67
CA THR A 264 -0.86 -10.31 -20.35
C THR A 264 -0.28 -11.62 -19.83
N THR A 265 -0.75 -12.76 -20.34
CA THR A 265 -0.20 -14.07 -19.94
C THR A 265 1.32 -14.16 -20.19
N LYS A 266 2.05 -14.89 -19.32
CA LYS A 266 3.51 -15.14 -19.46
C LYS A 266 3.90 -15.71 -20.84
N VAL A 267 3.01 -16.47 -21.46
CA VAL A 267 3.12 -16.86 -22.86
C VAL A 267 2.68 -15.65 -23.68
N ARG A 268 3.66 -14.89 -24.17
CA ARG A 268 3.56 -13.69 -25.01
C ARG A 268 2.34 -13.69 -25.95
N ASN A 269 1.20 -13.24 -25.45
CA ASN A 269 0.21 -12.62 -26.32
C ASN A 269 0.77 -11.23 -26.62
N ARG A 270 1.30 -11.02 -27.84
CA ARG A 270 1.55 -9.67 -28.37
C ARG A 270 0.20 -9.02 -28.66
N MET A 271 -0.53 -8.71 -27.59
CA MET A 271 -1.75 -7.94 -27.63
C MET A 271 -1.38 -6.47 -27.87
N GLY A 272 -2.00 -5.82 -28.85
CA GLY A 272 -1.82 -4.39 -29.06
C GLY A 272 -2.27 -3.59 -27.84
N LEU A 273 -1.68 -2.41 -27.64
CA LEU A 273 -1.96 -1.56 -26.47
C LEU A 273 -3.45 -1.20 -26.35
N GLU A 274 -4.12 -0.91 -27.47
CA GLU A 274 -5.55 -0.59 -27.50
C GLU A 274 -6.42 -1.75 -27.00
N LEU A 275 -6.14 -2.97 -27.44
CA LEU A 275 -6.88 -4.14 -26.99
C LEU A 275 -6.62 -4.43 -25.50
N LEU A 276 -5.37 -4.26 -25.05
CA LEU A 276 -5.02 -4.40 -23.64
C LEU A 276 -5.76 -3.35 -22.78
N ASN A 277 -5.78 -2.10 -23.22
CA ASN A 277 -6.48 -1.00 -22.56
C ASN A 277 -7.99 -1.28 -22.49
N ALA A 278 -8.61 -1.68 -23.60
CA ALA A 278 -10.03 -1.99 -23.66
C ALA A 278 -10.40 -3.14 -22.71
N ILE A 279 -9.66 -4.25 -22.73
CA ILE A 279 -9.91 -5.39 -21.84
C ILE A 279 -9.70 -5.00 -20.38
N THR A 280 -8.65 -4.23 -20.06
CA THR A 280 -8.39 -3.77 -18.70
C THR A 280 -9.52 -2.89 -18.18
N ARG A 281 -10.03 -1.96 -19.00
CA ARG A 281 -11.18 -1.10 -18.66
C ARG A 281 -12.44 -1.93 -18.40
N ILE A 282 -12.76 -2.88 -19.28
CA ILE A 282 -13.92 -3.77 -19.13
C ILE A 282 -13.81 -4.57 -17.83
N ARG A 283 -12.66 -5.19 -17.56
CA ARG A 283 -12.45 -5.98 -16.34
C ARG A 283 -12.53 -5.13 -15.07
N SER A 284 -11.96 -3.93 -15.09
CA SER A 284 -12.04 -2.99 -13.99
C SER A 284 -13.50 -2.60 -13.68
N GLN A 285 -14.29 -2.29 -14.71
CA GLN A 285 -15.71 -1.94 -14.55
C GLN A 285 -16.54 -3.12 -14.02
N LEU A 286 -16.30 -4.34 -14.52
CA LEU A 286 -16.97 -5.54 -14.03
C LEU A 286 -16.63 -5.81 -12.55
N GLN A 287 -15.36 -5.66 -12.18
CA GLN A 287 -14.92 -5.81 -10.79
C GLN A 287 -15.53 -4.74 -9.88
N PHE A 288 -15.58 -3.48 -10.32
CA PHE A 288 -16.17 -2.37 -9.56
C PHE A 288 -17.67 -2.55 -9.35
N SER A 289 -18.38 -3.07 -10.34
CA SER A 289 -19.83 -3.32 -10.27
C SER A 289 -20.19 -4.67 -9.64
N GLU A 290 -19.22 -5.39 -9.07
CA GLU A 290 -19.37 -6.75 -8.52
C GLU A 290 -20.09 -7.73 -9.48
N ASN A 291 -19.95 -7.51 -10.78
CA ASN A 291 -20.61 -8.28 -11.82
C ASN A 291 -19.64 -9.22 -12.53
N CYS A 292 -20.13 -10.39 -12.92
CA CYS A 292 -19.39 -11.33 -13.74
C CYS A 292 -19.71 -11.09 -15.23
N CYS A 293 -18.81 -11.49 -16.13
CA CYS A 293 -19.09 -11.47 -17.58
C CYS A 293 -20.33 -12.30 -17.97
N ILE A 294 -20.71 -13.26 -17.12
CA ILE A 294 -21.92 -14.08 -17.30
C ILE A 294 -23.19 -13.31 -16.94
N SER A 295 -23.13 -12.44 -15.94
CA SER A 295 -24.28 -11.66 -15.45
C SER A 295 -24.39 -10.27 -16.10
N PHE A 296 -23.38 -9.86 -16.86
CA PHE A 296 -23.35 -8.55 -17.50
C PHE A 296 -24.47 -8.39 -18.54
N GLN A 297 -25.33 -7.41 -18.32
CA GLN A 297 -26.39 -7.05 -19.26
C GLN A 297 -25.99 -5.83 -20.08
N VAL A 298 -26.00 -6.00 -21.41
CA VAL A 298 -25.68 -4.93 -22.35
C VAL A 298 -26.82 -3.91 -22.35
N THR A 299 -26.49 -2.63 -22.17
CA THR A 299 -27.48 -1.56 -22.25
C THR A 299 -27.90 -1.29 -23.70
N LYS A 300 -29.10 -0.76 -23.92
CA LYS A 300 -29.57 -0.38 -25.27
C LYS A 300 -28.59 0.58 -25.96
N ARG A 301 -28.07 1.56 -25.21
CA ARG A 301 -27.05 2.51 -25.69
C ARG A 301 -25.78 1.81 -26.19
N MET A 302 -25.32 0.76 -25.50
CA MET A 302 -24.15 0.00 -25.96
C MET A 302 -24.41 -0.73 -27.28
N LEU A 303 -25.62 -1.25 -27.49
CA LEU A 303 -26.02 -1.88 -28.76
C LEU A 303 -26.12 -0.86 -29.90
N GLU A 304 -26.64 0.35 -29.61
CA GLU A 304 -26.70 1.45 -30.58
C GLU A 304 -25.31 1.92 -31.03
N LEU A 305 -24.29 1.79 -30.17
CA LEU A 305 -22.91 2.08 -30.52
C LEU A 305 -22.24 0.95 -31.32
N PHE A 306 -22.82 -0.24 -31.35
CA PHE A 306 -22.30 -1.41 -32.07
C PHE A 306 -22.67 -1.39 -33.57
N THR A 307 -22.39 -0.27 -34.23
CA THR A 307 -22.64 -0.09 -35.67
C THR A 307 -21.38 -0.33 -36.47
N CYS A 308 -21.53 -0.78 -37.72
CA CYS A 308 -20.42 -1.00 -38.64
C CYS A 308 -19.54 0.26 -38.80
N LYS A 309 -20.17 1.44 -38.85
CA LYS A 309 -19.48 2.74 -38.94
C LYS A 309 -18.60 3.02 -37.71
N LYS A 310 -19.08 2.79 -36.49
CA LYS A 310 -18.29 3.04 -35.27
C LYS A 310 -17.25 1.95 -34.98
N MET A 311 -17.54 0.70 -35.34
CA MET A 311 -16.64 -0.44 -35.10
C MET A 311 -15.52 -0.58 -36.14
N TYR A 312 -15.78 -0.22 -37.40
CA TYR A 312 -14.85 -0.41 -38.52
C TYR A 312 -14.53 0.87 -39.30
N GLY A 313 -15.09 2.03 -38.91
CA GLY A 313 -14.76 3.32 -39.51
C GLY A 313 -13.32 3.75 -39.21
N ASN A 314 -12.74 4.55 -40.11
CA ASN A 314 -11.39 5.10 -39.93
C ASN A 314 -11.33 6.01 -38.69
N GLU A 315 -10.18 6.08 -38.01
CA GLU A 315 -10.01 6.85 -36.75
C GLU A 315 -10.47 8.31 -36.87
N SER A 316 -10.26 8.93 -38.03
CA SER A 316 -10.71 10.31 -38.34
C SER A 316 -12.24 10.51 -38.34
N GLU A 317 -13.03 9.44 -38.42
CA GLU A 317 -14.50 9.50 -38.41
C GLU A 317 -15.10 9.20 -37.03
N ARG A 318 -14.30 8.75 -36.05
CA ARG A 318 -14.78 8.37 -34.70
C ARG A 318 -14.83 9.55 -33.72
N GLU A 319 -14.05 10.60 -33.96
CA GLU A 319 -13.92 11.75 -33.06
C GLU A 319 -14.98 12.84 -33.29
N GLN A 320 -15.71 12.82 -34.41
CA GLN A 320 -16.69 13.87 -34.76
C GLN A 320 -18.07 13.71 -34.09
N ASP A 321 -18.33 12.58 -33.42
CA ASP A 321 -19.65 12.27 -32.83
C ASP A 321 -19.66 12.37 -31.28
N ASP A 322 -18.55 12.78 -30.65
CA ASP A 322 -18.41 12.88 -29.18
C ASP A 322 -18.45 14.34 -28.64
N GLU A 323 -18.84 15.33 -29.47
CA GLU A 323 -19.29 16.68 -29.02
C GLU A 323 -20.82 16.72 -28.81
#